data_AF-A0A3D6BSG3-F1
#
_entry.id   AF-A0A3D6BSG3-F1
#
_cell.length_a   1.000
_cell.length_b   1.000
_cell.length_c   1.000
_cell.angle_alpha   90.00
_cell.angle_beta   90.00
_cell.angle_gamma   90.00
#
_symmetry.space_group_name_H-M   'P 1'
#
loop_
_entity.id
_entity.type
_entity.pdbx_description
1 polymer ?
#
loop_
_entity_poly.entity_id
_entity_poly.type
_entity_poly.pdbx_seq_one_letter_code
_entity_poly.pdbx_strand_id
1 'polypeptide(L)'
;MKVTVSRKAHFNAAHRLYRKDWSNDKNNAVFGKCNNPNYHGHNYELIVSVTGEIDKETGYVIDMKVLKELIREEVEDAFDHKNLNEDVEDFKDLNPTAE
;
A
#
# COMPACT_ATOMS: atom_id res chain seq x y z
N MET A 1 28.09 10.91 -8.10
CA MET A 1 26.83 11.01 -8.87
C MET A 1 25.78 10.22 -8.09
N LYS A 2 24.65 10.83 -7.75
CA LYS A 2 23.53 10.10 -7.14
C LYS A 2 22.57 9.65 -8.23
N VAL A 3 22.06 8.44 -8.12
CA VAL A 3 21.06 7.89 -9.05
C VAL A 3 19.91 7.29 -8.26
N THR A 4 18.76 7.18 -8.91
CA THR A 4 17.56 6.56 -8.36
C THR A 4 17.37 5.21 -9.04
N VAL A 5 17.20 4.17 -8.23
CA VAL A 5 16.76 2.86 -8.69
C VAL A 5 15.36 2.60 -8.16
N SER A 6 14.51 1.97 -8.98
CA SER A 6 13.12 1.72 -8.63
C SER A 6 12.75 0.26 -8.87
N ARG A 7 11.94 -0.28 -7.97
CA ARG A 7 11.39 -1.63 -8.07
C ARG A 7 9.86 -1.57 -8.02
N LYS A 8 9.22 -2.23 -8.98
CA LYS A 8 7.77 -2.43 -8.98
C LYS A 8 7.41 -3.67 -8.18
N ALA A 9 6.32 -3.59 -7.44
CA ALA A 9 5.69 -4.70 -6.74
C ALA A 9 4.16 -4.52 -6.74
N HIS A 10 3.44 -5.49 -6.22
CA HIS A 10 1.98 -5.44 -6.11
C HIS A 10 1.48 -6.24 -4.92
N PHE A 11 0.30 -5.88 -4.44
CA PHE A 11 -0.47 -6.68 -3.48
C PHE A 11 -1.97 -6.54 -3.79
N ASN A 12 -2.77 -7.49 -3.36
CA ASN A 12 -4.21 -7.51 -3.58
C ASN A 12 -4.92 -7.38 -2.25
N ALA A 13 -5.80 -6.40 -2.09
CA ALA A 13 -6.53 -6.22 -0.84
C ALA A 13 -7.96 -5.75 -1.07
N ALA A 14 -8.83 -6.14 -0.15
CA ALA A 14 -10.20 -5.62 -0.06
C ALA A 14 -10.26 -4.46 0.94
N HIS A 15 -11.15 -3.51 0.71
CA HIS A 15 -11.43 -2.44 1.65
C HIS A 15 -12.81 -1.79 1.42
N ARG A 16 -13.20 -0.96 2.38
CA ARG A 16 -14.36 -0.08 2.34
C ARG A 16 -13.92 1.29 2.84
N LEU A 17 -14.28 2.32 2.06
CA LEU A 17 -14.12 3.69 2.49
C LEU A 17 -15.32 4.11 3.33
N TYR A 18 -15.13 4.18 4.64
CA TYR A 18 -16.21 4.44 5.59
C TYR A 18 -15.69 5.12 6.86
N ARG A 19 -16.42 6.14 7.29
CA ARG A 19 -16.20 6.82 8.57
C ARG A 19 -17.29 6.46 9.56
N LYS A 20 -16.88 5.82 10.66
CA LYS A 20 -17.75 5.38 11.78
C LYS A 20 -18.49 6.54 12.44
N ASP A 21 -17.91 7.73 12.43
CA ASP A 21 -18.47 8.94 13.05
C ASP A 21 -19.44 9.72 12.14
N TRP A 22 -19.72 9.22 10.93
CA TRP A 22 -20.60 9.86 9.96
C TRP A 22 -21.91 9.08 9.76
N SER A 23 -22.97 9.80 9.38
CA SER A 23 -24.20 9.14 8.92
C SER A 23 -23.96 8.33 7.65
N ASN A 24 -24.82 7.34 7.40
CA ASN A 24 -24.76 6.55 6.15
C ASN A 24 -24.93 7.44 4.92
N ASP A 25 -25.84 8.42 4.94
CA ASP A 25 -26.05 9.34 3.82
C ASP A 25 -24.81 10.17 3.53
N LYS A 26 -24.10 10.64 4.56
CA LYS A 26 -22.85 11.39 4.39
C LYS A 26 -21.75 10.49 3.82
N ASN A 27 -21.60 9.26 4.33
CA ASN A 27 -20.64 8.30 3.78
C ASN A 27 -20.95 7.97 2.31
N ASN A 28 -22.22 7.78 1.96
CA ASN A 28 -22.64 7.53 0.58
C ASN A 28 -22.39 8.75 -0.32
N ALA A 29 -22.64 9.96 0.16
CA ALA A 29 -22.41 11.19 -0.60
C ALA A 29 -20.91 11.44 -0.87
N VAL A 30 -20.03 11.08 0.07
CA VAL A 30 -18.59 11.32 -0.03
C VAL A 30 -17.85 10.19 -0.75
N PHE A 31 -18.08 8.93 -0.34
CA PHE A 31 -17.32 7.77 -0.83
C PHE A 31 -18.06 6.97 -1.90
N GLY A 32 -19.37 7.19 -2.08
CA GLY A 32 -20.15 6.55 -3.14
C GLY A 32 -20.01 5.04 -3.18
N LYS A 33 -19.64 4.50 -4.35
CA LYS A 33 -19.45 3.06 -4.56
C LYS A 33 -18.38 2.45 -3.64
N CYS A 34 -17.40 3.23 -3.18
CA CYS A 34 -16.35 2.75 -2.29
C CYS A 34 -16.84 2.53 -0.86
N ASN A 35 -18.02 3.05 -0.48
CA ASN A 35 -18.69 2.77 0.79
C ASN A 35 -19.60 1.51 0.75
N ASN A 36 -19.38 0.60 -0.19
CA ASN A 36 -20.13 -0.65 -0.23
C ASN A 36 -20.00 -1.40 1.11
N PRO A 37 -21.10 -1.72 1.83
CA PRO A 37 -21.02 -2.45 3.10
C PRO A 37 -20.41 -3.85 2.96
N ASN A 38 -20.41 -4.42 1.75
CA ASN A 38 -19.78 -5.70 1.43
C ASN A 38 -18.37 -5.54 0.83
N TYR A 39 -17.73 -4.38 1.06
CA TYR A 39 -16.39 -4.06 0.56
C TYR A 39 -16.28 -4.05 -0.97
N HIS A 40 -15.08 -3.74 -1.44
CA HIS A 40 -14.59 -3.96 -2.80
C HIS A 40 -13.08 -4.20 -2.70
N GLY A 41 -12.38 -4.43 -3.80
CA GLY A 41 -10.93 -4.66 -3.74
C GLY A 41 -10.20 -4.17 -4.98
N HIS A 42 -8.88 -4.14 -4.85
CA HIS A 42 -7.97 -3.70 -5.89
C HIS A 42 -6.74 -4.59 -5.94
N ASN A 43 -6.10 -4.59 -7.11
CA ASN A 43 -4.74 -5.05 -7.29
C ASN A 43 -3.86 -3.80 -7.22
N TYR A 44 -3.30 -3.52 -6.05
CA TYR A 44 -2.49 -2.34 -5.81
C TYR A 44 -1.11 -2.53 -6.45
N GLU A 45 -0.68 -1.55 -7.25
CA GLU A 45 0.68 -1.48 -7.75
C GLU A 45 1.49 -0.45 -6.94
N LEU A 46 2.71 -0.82 -6.56
CA LEU A 46 3.64 0.10 -5.89
C LEU A 46 4.98 0.18 -6.61
N ILE A 47 5.56 1.38 -6.59
CA ILE A 47 6.89 1.66 -7.13
C ILE A 47 7.75 2.20 -6.00
N VAL A 48 8.61 1.36 -5.45
CA VAL A 48 9.55 1.77 -4.39
C VAL A 48 10.84 2.26 -5.04
N SER A 49 11.27 3.46 -4.67
CA SER A 49 12.44 4.11 -5.25
C SER A 49 13.46 4.44 -4.17
N VAL A 50 14.72 4.08 -4.42
CA VAL A 50 15.86 4.38 -3.54
C VAL A 50 16.84 5.26 -4.31
N THR A 51 17.21 6.39 -3.72
CA THR A 51 18.19 7.32 -4.31
C THR A 51 19.45 7.33 -3.46
N GLY A 52 20.60 7.08 -4.09
CA GLY A 52 21.86 7.02 -3.37
C GLY A 52 23.07 7.16 -4.28
N GLU A 53 24.25 7.12 -3.68
CA GLU A 53 25.49 7.05 -4.43
C GLU A 53 25.69 5.65 -4.98
N ILE A 54 26.35 5.57 -6.14
CA ILE A 54 26.74 4.28 -6.70
C ILE A 54 27.97 3.80 -5.94
N ASP A 55 27.85 2.66 -5.28
CA ASP A 55 28.98 1.95 -4.70
C ASP A 55 30.00 1.61 -5.80
N LYS A 56 31.26 1.98 -5.61
CA LYS A 56 32.28 1.92 -6.67
C LYS A 56 32.76 0.50 -6.98
N GLU A 57 32.60 -0.43 -6.05
CA GLU A 57 33.05 -1.81 -6.21
C GLU A 57 31.97 -2.66 -6.89
N THR A 58 30.71 -2.48 -6.48
CA THR A 58 29.56 -3.27 -6.93
C THR A 58 28.76 -2.63 -8.06
N GLY A 59 28.83 -1.30 -8.19
CA GLY A 59 28.02 -0.52 -9.13
C GLY A 59 26.55 -0.34 -8.70
N TYR A 60 26.18 -0.69 -7.47
CA TYR A 60 24.81 -0.63 -6.99
C TYR A 60 24.55 0.59 -6.11
N VAL A 61 23.32 1.09 -6.13
CA VAL A 61 22.80 1.95 -5.04
C VAL A 61 22.33 1.08 -3.88
N ILE A 62 21.68 -0.04 -4.21
CA ILE A 62 21.23 -1.09 -3.30
C ILE A 62 21.12 -2.37 -4.12
N ASP A 63 21.39 -3.53 -3.50
CA ASP A 63 21.10 -4.83 -4.11
C ASP A 63 19.59 -4.97 -4.34
N MET A 64 19.18 -5.29 -5.56
CA MET A 64 17.76 -5.46 -5.93
C MET A 64 17.08 -6.62 -5.20
N LYS A 65 17.83 -7.60 -4.69
CA LYS A 65 17.33 -8.65 -3.81
C LYS A 65 17.02 -8.08 -2.43
N VAL A 66 17.89 -7.26 -1.86
CA VAL A 66 17.62 -6.59 -0.57
C VAL A 66 16.37 -5.72 -0.68
N LEU A 67 16.25 -4.90 -1.73
CA LEU A 67 15.05 -4.09 -1.94
C LEU A 67 13.78 -4.94 -2.13
N LYS A 68 13.89 -6.13 -2.74
CA LYS A 68 12.77 -7.07 -2.85
C LYS A 68 12.31 -7.56 -1.48
N GLU A 69 13.24 -8.01 -0.65
CA GLU A 69 12.91 -8.60 0.65
C GLU A 69 12.30 -7.53 1.58
N LEU A 70 12.83 -6.29 1.54
CA LEU A 70 12.24 -5.16 2.27
C LEU A 70 10.80 -4.87 1.81
N ILE A 71 10.52 -4.86 0.50
CA ILE A 71 9.15 -4.66 0.00
C ILE A 71 8.23 -5.80 0.47
N ARG A 72 8.71 -7.04 0.47
CA ARG A 72 7.92 -8.17 0.94
C ARG A 72 7.57 -8.01 2.43
N GLU A 73 8.59 -7.81 3.26
CA GLU A 73 8.45 -7.78 4.72
C GLU A 73 7.63 -6.57 5.20
N GLU A 74 7.83 -5.40 4.60
CA GLU A 74 7.20 -4.15 5.04
C GLU A 74 5.86 -3.86 4.35
N VAL A 75 5.55 -4.51 3.21
CA VAL A 75 4.34 -4.22 2.43
C VAL A 75 3.56 -5.48 2.07
N GLU A 76 4.16 -6.43 1.34
CA GLU A 76 3.40 -7.57 0.80
C GLU A 76 2.86 -8.47 1.93
N ASP A 77 3.69 -8.85 2.90
CA ASP A 77 3.28 -9.67 4.06
C ASP A 77 2.26 -8.91 4.96
N ALA A 78 2.33 -7.59 4.97
CA ALA A 78 1.44 -6.72 5.72
C ALA A 78 0.05 -6.60 5.09
N PHE A 79 -0.06 -6.58 3.75
CA PHE A 79 -1.29 -6.17 3.05
C PHE A 79 -1.84 -7.15 2.00
N ASP A 80 -1.02 -8.05 1.46
CA ASP A 80 -1.47 -8.96 0.39
C ASP A 80 -2.47 -10.00 0.88
N HIS A 81 -3.52 -10.23 0.09
CA HIS A 81 -4.66 -11.11 0.39
C HIS A 81 -5.36 -10.80 1.71
N LYS A 82 -5.47 -9.51 2.09
CA LYS A 82 -6.16 -9.07 3.31
C LYS A 82 -7.35 -8.15 3.04
N ASN A 83 -8.25 -8.06 4.01
CA ASN A 83 -9.17 -6.93 4.12
C ASN A 83 -8.52 -5.84 4.99
N LEU A 84 -8.23 -4.68 4.41
CA LEU A 84 -7.54 -3.59 5.11
C LEU A 84 -8.30 -3.15 6.36
N ASN A 85 -9.63 -3.05 6.32
CA ASN A 85 -10.41 -2.59 7.46
C ASN A 85 -10.44 -3.58 8.64
N GLU A 86 -10.28 -4.88 8.36
CA GLU A 86 -10.53 -5.95 9.34
C GLU A 86 -9.24 -6.62 9.81
N ASP A 87 -8.29 -6.84 8.90
CA ASP A 87 -7.10 -7.68 9.11
C ASP A 87 -5.82 -6.85 9.37
N VAL A 88 -5.86 -5.53 9.18
CA VAL A 88 -4.70 -4.64 9.30
C VAL A 88 -4.94 -3.65 10.43
N GLU A 89 -4.12 -3.76 11.49
CA GLU A 89 -4.29 -2.97 12.73
C GLU A 89 -4.32 -1.46 12.47
N ASP A 90 -3.45 -0.98 11.57
CA ASP A 90 -3.31 0.44 11.24
C ASP A 90 -4.61 1.06 10.69
N PHE A 91 -5.46 0.25 10.04
CA PHE A 91 -6.71 0.70 9.41
C PHE A 91 -7.97 0.41 10.23
N LYS A 92 -7.82 -0.02 11.50
CA LYS A 92 -8.99 -0.17 12.38
C LYS A 92 -9.70 1.16 12.63
N ASP A 93 -8.92 2.23 12.82
CA ASP A 93 -9.43 3.58 13.07
C ASP A 93 -8.97 4.60 12.02
N LEU A 94 -8.20 4.17 11.02
CA LEU A 94 -7.84 4.95 9.84
C LEU A 94 -8.61 4.45 8.62
N ASN A 95 -9.17 5.37 7.85
CA ASN A 95 -9.87 5.01 6.61
C ASN A 95 -8.84 4.58 5.54
N PRO A 96 -8.94 3.39 4.93
CA PRO A 96 -7.93 2.88 4.01
C PRO A 96 -8.05 3.52 2.61
N THR A 97 -7.86 4.84 2.53
CA THR A 97 -7.65 5.54 1.26
C THR A 97 -6.30 5.14 0.65
N ALA A 98 -6.04 5.55 -0.60
CA ALA A 98 -4.74 5.27 -1.23
C ALA A 98 -3.65 6.25 -0.77
N GLU A 99 -4.06 7.45 -0.35
CA GLU A 99 -3.26 8.49 0.31
C GLU A 99 -3.00 8.19 1.78
#